data_AF-A0A1W9VI21-F1
#
_entry.id   AF-A0A1W9VI21-F1
#
_cell.length_a   1.000
_cell.length_b   1.000
_cell.length_c   1.000
_cell.angle_alpha   90.00
_cell.angle_beta   90.00
_cell.angle_gamma   90.00
#
_symmetry.space_group_name_H-M   'P 1'
#
loop_
_entity.id
_entity.type
_entity.pdbx_description
1 polymer ?
#
loop_
_entity_poly.entity_id
_entity_poly.type
_entity_poly.pdbx_seq_one_letter_code
_entity_poly.pdbx_strand_id
1 'polypeptide(L)'
;QWIVEKDIFETTYQEIEAGVYRKKATIELAPLTLITHDPDEEVVIHSLEGPLTVRAGDFFLAKGATGEIWPRPKESVTIDLEPVE
;
A
#
# COMPACT_ATOMS: atom_id res chain seq x y z
N GLN A 1 -20.58 6.65 16.97
CA GLN A 1 -19.45 7.14 16.18
C GLN A 1 -18.81 5.93 15.53
N TRP A 2 -18.78 5.87 14.20
CA TRP A 2 -18.10 4.78 13.51
C TRP A 2 -16.58 4.98 13.67
N ILE A 3 -15.82 3.91 13.94
CA ILE A 3 -14.35 3.95 14.08
C ILE A 3 -13.68 4.16 12.71
N VAL A 4 -14.37 3.77 11.64
CA VAL A 4 -13.95 3.89 10.24
C VAL A 4 -15.05 4.62 9.48
N GLU A 5 -14.69 5.52 8.57
CA GLU A 5 -15.64 6.19 7.69
C GLU A 5 -16.43 5.18 6.85
N LYS A 6 -17.72 5.42 6.67
CA LYS A 6 -18.65 4.46 6.04
C LYS A 6 -18.17 4.02 4.65
N ASP A 7 -17.72 4.98 3.88
CA ASP A 7 -17.29 4.86 2.48
C ASP A 7 -16.05 3.96 2.37
N ILE A 8 -15.10 4.16 3.31
CA ILE A 8 -13.90 3.34 3.45
C ILE A 8 -14.31 1.93 3.89
N PHE A 9 -15.24 1.80 4.84
CA PHE A 9 -15.71 0.52 5.33
C PHE A 9 -16.36 -0.31 4.20
N GLU A 10 -17.29 0.27 3.44
CA GLU A 10 -17.98 -0.40 2.33
C GLU A 10 -17.01 -0.83 1.21
N THR A 11 -15.96 -0.05 0.98
CA THR A 11 -14.95 -0.34 -0.05
C THR A 11 -13.95 -1.41 0.41
N THR A 12 -13.53 -1.37 1.67
CA THR A 12 -12.41 -2.16 2.19
C THR A 12 -12.81 -3.34 3.06
N TYR A 13 -14.10 -3.58 3.29
CA TYR A 13 -14.58 -4.72 4.08
C TYR A 13 -15.64 -5.52 3.32
N GLN A 14 -15.68 -6.83 3.59
CA GLN A 14 -16.68 -7.77 3.10
C GLN A 14 -17.37 -8.41 4.29
N GLU A 15 -18.70 -8.42 4.31
CA GLU A 15 -19.43 -9.24 5.27
C GLU A 15 -19.23 -10.73 4.96
N ILE A 16 -18.79 -11.50 5.95
CA ILE A 16 -18.61 -12.96 5.83
C ILE A 16 -19.70 -13.72 6.59
N GLU A 17 -20.22 -13.14 7.68
CA GLU A 17 -21.37 -13.62 8.46
C GLU A 17 -22.10 -12.40 9.02
N ALA A 18 -23.33 -12.55 9.51
CA ALA A 18 -24.12 -11.42 10.02
C ALA A 18 -23.38 -10.64 11.12
N GLY A 19 -22.96 -9.41 10.81
CA GLY A 19 -22.19 -8.56 11.74
C GLY A 19 -20.69 -8.87 11.81
N VAL A 20 -20.17 -9.83 11.03
CA VAL A 20 -18.76 -10.19 10.95
C VAL A 20 -18.20 -9.80 9.60
N TYR A 21 -17.18 -8.93 9.63
CA TYR A 21 -16.59 -8.35 8.43
C TYR A 21 -15.11 -8.71 8.32
N ARG A 22 -14.68 -9.11 7.13
CA ARG A 22 -13.28 -9.31 6.77
C ARG A 22 -12.78 -8.09 5.99
N LYS A 23 -11.59 -7.58 6.33
CA LYS A 23 -10.94 -6.53 5.55
C LYS A 23 -10.50 -7.13 4.20
N LYS A 24 -10.97 -6.55 3.10
CA LYS A 24 -10.47 -6.80 1.74
C LYS A 24 -9.11 -6.11 1.65
N ALA A 25 -8.05 -6.90 1.45
CA ALA A 25 -6.74 -6.33 1.13
C ALA A 25 -6.87 -5.59 -0.22
N THR A 26 -6.83 -4.27 -0.18
CA THR A 26 -7.02 -3.37 -1.34
C THR A 26 -5.82 -2.43 -1.43
N ILE A 27 -4.63 -3.00 -1.25
CA ILE A 27 -3.38 -2.29 -1.51
C ILE A 27 -2.81 -2.90 -2.77
N GLU A 28 -2.82 -2.13 -3.85
CA GLU A 28 -2.11 -2.48 -5.07
C GLU A 28 -0.64 -2.10 -4.90
N LEU A 29 0.27 -2.97 -5.35
CA LEU A 29 1.71 -2.72 -5.30
C LEU A 29 2.27 -2.69 -6.72
N ALA A 30 3.04 -1.65 -7.02
CA ALA A 30 3.83 -1.53 -8.24
C ALA A 30 5.30 -1.30 -7.87
N PRO A 31 6.28 -1.96 -8.52
CA PRO A 31 7.69 -1.67 -8.26
C PRO A 31 7.99 -0.20 -8.55
N LEU A 32 8.72 0.47 -7.65
CA LEU A 32 9.13 1.86 -7.89
C LEU A 32 10.04 1.98 -9.13
N THR A 33 10.75 0.90 -9.45
CA THR A 33 11.59 0.75 -10.64
C THR A 33 10.84 0.85 -11.97
N LEU A 34 9.50 0.80 -11.97
CA LEU A 34 8.72 1.11 -13.17
C LEU A 34 8.86 2.59 -13.59
N ILE A 35 9.21 3.47 -12.66
CA ILE A 35 9.39 4.90 -12.91
C ILE A 35 10.87 5.24 -13.09
N THR A 36 11.76 4.66 -12.27
CA THR A 36 13.20 4.96 -12.33
C THR A 36 13.91 4.16 -13.42
N HIS A 37 13.38 3.02 -13.83
CA HIS A 37 13.99 2.06 -14.76
C HIS A 37 15.31 1.43 -14.30
N ASP A 38 15.86 1.86 -13.16
CA ASP A 38 17.06 1.31 -12.53
C ASP A 38 16.78 1.01 -11.03
N PRO A 39 17.01 -0.24 -10.56
CA PRO A 39 16.85 -0.59 -9.14
C PRO A 39 17.86 0.08 -8.20
N ASP A 40 19.05 0.47 -8.67
CA ASP A 40 20.09 1.09 -7.85
C ASP A 40 20.01 2.63 -7.86
N GLU A 41 19.06 3.22 -8.61
CA GLU A 41 18.84 4.66 -8.62
C GLU A 41 18.44 5.17 -7.22
N GLU A 42 19.12 6.22 -6.76
CA GLU A 42 18.82 6.88 -5.50
C GLU A 42 17.63 7.82 -5.65
N VAL A 43 16.60 7.60 -4.83
CA VAL A 43 15.37 8.41 -4.77
C VAL A 43 15.19 9.00 -3.38
N VAL A 44 14.52 10.15 -3.30
CA VAL A 44 14.18 10.79 -2.03
C VAL A 44 12.74 10.49 -1.65
N ILE A 45 12.55 9.82 -0.52
CA ILE A 45 11.24 9.62 0.11
C ILE A 45 11.05 10.70 1.16
N HIS A 46 9.96 11.45 1.07
CA HIS A 46 9.52 12.35 2.13
C HIS A 46 8.64 11.59 3.12
N SER A 47 9.21 11.16 4.25
CA SER A 47 8.45 10.53 5.34
C SER A 47 8.06 11.55 6.42
N LEU A 48 7.30 11.10 7.43
CA LEU A 48 6.92 11.94 8.58
C LEU A 48 8.12 12.26 9.48
N GLU A 49 9.15 11.42 9.45
CA GLU A 49 10.42 11.56 10.16
C GLU A 49 11.42 12.45 9.43
N GLY A 50 11.18 12.72 8.13
CA GLY A 50 12.02 13.56 7.28
C GLY A 50 12.31 12.94 5.91
N PRO A 51 13.12 13.62 5.08
CA PRO A 51 13.57 13.06 3.81
C PRO A 51 14.57 11.92 4.03
N LEU A 52 14.40 10.83 3.29
CA LEU A 52 15.28 9.66 3.28
C LEU A 52 15.73 9.38 1.85
N THR A 53 17.04 9.25 1.64
CA THR A 53 17.61 8.78 0.36
C THR A 53 17.71 7.26 0.40
N VAL A 54 17.07 6.59 -0.56
CA VAL A 54 17.00 5.13 -0.65
C VAL A 54 17.17 4.66 -2.10
N ARG A 55 17.45 3.37 -2.31
CA ARG A 55 17.44 2.79 -3.66
C ARG A 55 16.02 2.48 -4.12
N ALA A 56 15.72 2.71 -5.38
CA ALA A 56 14.39 2.46 -5.95
C ALA A 56 13.97 0.98 -5.83
N GLY A 57 14.92 0.04 -5.97
CA GLY A 57 14.67 -1.40 -5.88
C GLY A 57 14.25 -1.92 -4.50
N ASP A 58 14.45 -1.13 -3.45
CA ASP A 58 14.11 -1.48 -2.08
C ASP A 58 12.66 -1.13 -1.72
N PHE A 59 11.92 -0.47 -2.63
CA PHE A 59 10.58 0.06 -2.39
C PHE A 59 9.57 -0.29 -3.49
N PHE A 60 8.31 -0.38 -3.07
CA PHE A 60 7.15 -0.37 -3.94
C PHE A 60 6.42 0.97 -3.83
N LEU A 61 5.65 1.30 -4.86
CA LEU A 61 4.53 2.23 -4.78
C LEU A 61 3.30 1.45 -4.36
N ALA A 62 2.79 1.76 -3.18
CA ALA A 62 1.50 1.27 -2.72
C ALA A 62 0.41 2.25 -3.13
N LYS A 63 -0.69 1.73 -3.66
CA LYS A 63 -1.93 2.49 -3.90
C LYS A 63 -3.04 1.87 -3.07
N GLY A 64 -3.70 2.67 -2.25
CA GLY A 64 -4.77 2.23 -1.38
C GLY A 64 -6.15 2.47 -1.98
N ALA A 65 -7.18 2.19 -1.18
CA ALA A 65 -8.56 2.09 -1.64
C ALA A 65 -9.17 3.43 -2.08
N THR A 66 -8.63 4.57 -1.62
CA THR A 66 -9.07 5.91 -2.02
C THR A 66 -8.17 6.53 -3.10
N GLY A 67 -7.23 5.75 -3.64
CA GLY A 67 -6.26 6.20 -4.65
C GLY A 67 -5.05 6.92 -4.08
N GLU A 68 -4.90 6.93 -2.75
CA GLU A 68 -3.72 7.46 -2.08
C GLU A 68 -2.48 6.61 -2.42
N ILE A 69 -1.35 7.28 -2.70
CA ILE A 69 -0.10 6.65 -3.11
C ILE A 69 0.98 6.94 -2.07
N TRP A 70 1.71 5.91 -1.65
CA TRP A 70 2.84 6.06 -0.72
C TRP A 70 3.94 5.04 -1.01
N PRO A 71 5.21 5.38 -0.68
CA PRO A 71 6.28 4.42 -0.79
C PRO A 71 6.17 3.38 0.32
N ARG A 72 6.41 2.11 -0.02
CA ARG A 72 6.37 0.99 0.93
C ARG A 72 7.65 0.17 0.85
N PRO A 73 8.40 0.00 1.95
CA PRO A 73 9.60 -0.82 1.97
C PRO A 73 9.29 -2.27 1.58
N LYS A 74 10.12 -2.88 0.74
CA LYS A 74 9.96 -4.26 0.27
C LYS A 74 9.94 -5.27 1.42
N GLU A 75 10.73 -5.02 2.47
CA GLU A 75 10.75 -5.85 3.70
C GLU A 75 9.44 -5.82 4.50
N SER A 76 8.62 -4.77 4.35
CA SER A 76 7.33 -4.61 5.02
C SER A 76 6.15 -5.25 4.27
N VAL A 77 6.43 -5.82 3.10
CA VAL A 77 5.45 -6.53 2.29
C VAL A 77 5.40 -7.98 2.79
N THR A 78 4.41 -8.29 3.62
CA THR A 78 4.17 -9.67 4.08
C THR A 78 3.57 -10.51 2.95
N ILE A 79 3.77 -11.82 3.06
CA ILE A 79 3.36 -12.84 2.08
C ILE A 79 1.83 -12.99 2.02
N ASP A 80 1.09 -12.33 2.93
CA ASP A 80 -0.37 -12.38 3.03
C ASP A 80 -1.10 -11.45 2.03
N LEU A 81 -0.39 -10.87 1.07
CA LEU A 81 -1.01 -10.14 -0.03
C LEU A 81 -1.36 -11.13 -1.14
N GLU A 82 -2.65 -11.40 -1.30
CA GLU A 82 -3.16 -12.19 -2.42
C GLU A 82 -3.08 -11.36 -3.71
N PRO A 83 -2.65 -11.95 -4.85
CA PRO A 83 -2.73 -11.30 -6.15
C PRO A 83 -4.18 -10.92 -6.46
N VAL A 84 -4.39 -9.69 -6.91
CA VAL A 84 -5.68 -9.27 -7.48
C VAL A 84 -5.71 -9.73 -8.94
N GLU A 85 -6.67 -10.59 -9.30
CA GLU A 85 -6.96 -10.96 -10.71
C GLU A 85 -7.59 -9.81 -11.50
#